data_AF-A0AAJ1KCP0-F1
#
_entry.id   AF-A0AAJ1KCP0-F1
#
_cell.length_a   1.000
_cell.length_b   1.000
_cell.length_c   1.000
_cell.angle_alpha   90.00
_cell.angle_beta   90.00
_cell.angle_gamma   90.00
#
_symmetry.space_group_name_H-M   'P 1'
#
loop_
_entity.id
_entity.type
_entity.pdbx_description
1 polymer ?
#
loop_
_entity_poly.entity_id
_entity_poly.type
_entity_poly.pdbx_seq_one_letter_code
_entity_poly.pdbx_strand_id
1 'polypeptide(L)'
;MTNAASMREEAETLAVRALGFVAGDPELLPRFLAITGIEARSIRHAAAEPGFLAGVLQFILAHEPTLLRFAEETGTPPAAVGKALRELPLGNDDHERST
;
A
#
# COMPACT_ATOMS: atom_id res chain seq x y z
N MET A 1 14.47 -19.73 10.32
CA MET A 1 14.65 -18.27 10.15
C MET A 1 13.93 -17.84 8.86
N THR A 2 12.59 -17.98 8.80
CA THR A 2 11.84 -17.86 7.52
C THR A 2 10.60 -16.97 7.60
N ASN A 3 10.23 -16.50 8.80
CA ASN A 3 8.91 -15.88 9.02
C ASN A 3 8.84 -14.40 8.59
N ALA A 4 9.94 -13.65 8.68
CA ALA A 4 9.94 -12.21 8.38
C ALA A 4 10.03 -11.91 6.87
N ALA A 5 10.71 -12.76 6.09
CA ALA A 5 10.79 -12.62 4.64
C ALA A 5 9.44 -12.96 3.98
N SER A 6 8.78 -14.05 4.41
CA SER A 6 7.46 -14.42 3.88
C SER A 6 6.39 -13.39 4.21
N MET A 7 6.39 -12.84 5.43
CA MET A 7 5.44 -11.79 5.83
C MET A 7 5.60 -10.51 4.99
N ARG A 8 6.83 -10.17 4.61
CA ARG A 8 7.11 -9.06 3.70
C ARG A 8 6.62 -9.34 2.29
N GLU A 9 6.89 -10.52 1.75
CA GLU A 9 6.40 -10.94 0.43
C GLU A 9 4.86 -10.94 0.36
N GLU A 10 4.19 -11.40 1.42
CA GLU A 10 2.73 -11.34 1.56
C GLU A 10 2.22 -9.89 1.59
N ALA A 11 2.92 -9.01 2.31
CA ALA A 11 2.58 -7.59 2.39
C ALA A 11 2.79 -6.86 1.06
N GLU A 12 3.89 -7.14 0.36
CA GLU A 12 4.15 -6.61 -0.99
C GLU A 12 3.09 -7.10 -1.97
N THR A 13 2.73 -8.38 -1.92
CA THR A 13 1.63 -8.93 -2.73
C THR A 13 0.32 -8.21 -2.47
N LEU A 14 -0.01 -7.94 -1.20
CA LEU A 14 -1.22 -7.19 -0.85
C LEU A 14 -1.17 -5.75 -1.36
N ALA A 15 -0.02 -5.08 -1.25
CA ALA A 15 0.15 -3.72 -1.74
C ALA A 15 0.09 -3.61 -3.26
N VAL A 16 0.59 -4.60 -3.99
CA VAL A 16 0.44 -4.68 -5.46
C VAL A 16 -1.03 -4.87 -5.84
N ARG A 17 -1.78 -5.70 -5.11
CA ARG A 17 -3.24 -5.84 -5.33
C ARG A 17 -3.97 -4.51 -5.06
N ALA A 18 -3.61 -3.81 -3.98
CA ALA A 18 -4.10 -2.48 -3.66
C ALA A 18 -3.79 -1.46 -4.76
N LEU A 19 -2.57 -1.48 -5.31
CA LEU A 19 -2.19 -0.62 -6.43
C LEU A 19 -3.05 -0.89 -7.66
N GLY A 20 -3.30 -2.17 -7.97
CA GLY A 20 -4.18 -2.57 -9.07
C GLY A 20 -5.61 -2.05 -8.89
N PHE A 21 -6.15 -2.14 -7.67
CA PHE A 21 -7.46 -1.58 -7.33
C PHE A 21 -7.51 -0.06 -7.53
N VAL A 22 -6.52 0.68 -7.01
CA VAL A 22 -6.45 2.14 -7.18
C VAL A 22 -6.28 2.52 -8.65
N ALA A 23 -5.42 1.83 -9.39
CA ALA A 23 -5.16 2.11 -10.80
C ALA A 23 -6.32 1.75 -11.73
N GLY A 24 -7.20 0.83 -11.32
CA GLY A 24 -8.41 0.46 -12.04
C GLY A 24 -9.59 1.40 -11.83
N ASP A 25 -9.53 2.26 -10.81
CA ASP A 25 -10.63 3.17 -10.45
C ASP A 25 -10.36 4.60 -10.97
N PRO A 26 -11.26 5.16 -11.81
CA PRO A 26 -11.06 6.46 -12.45
C PRO A 26 -11.13 7.65 -11.47
N GLU A 27 -11.63 7.45 -10.25
CA GLU A 27 -11.69 8.48 -9.20
C GLU A 27 -10.51 8.34 -8.23
N LEU A 28 -10.13 7.11 -7.88
CA LEU A 28 -9.03 6.88 -6.94
C LEU A 28 -7.67 7.16 -7.55
N LEU A 29 -7.42 6.79 -8.80
CA LEU A 29 -6.12 6.99 -9.44
C LEU A 29 -5.73 8.48 -9.51
N PRO A 30 -6.57 9.40 -10.02
CA PRO A 30 -6.23 10.82 -10.03
C PRO A 30 -6.00 11.38 -8.62
N ARG A 31 -6.78 10.95 -7.64
CA ARG A 31 -6.62 11.36 -6.24
C ARG A 31 -5.29 10.88 -5.66
N PHE A 32 -4.91 9.63 -5.89
CA PHE A 32 -3.64 9.07 -5.44
C PHE A 32 -2.46 9.84 -6.04
N LEU A 33 -2.49 10.12 -7.35
CA LEU A 33 -1.46 10.90 -8.03
C LEU A 33 -1.37 12.34 -7.50
N ALA A 34 -2.52 12.98 -7.24
CA ALA A 34 -2.57 14.32 -6.67
C ALA A 34 -1.97 14.39 -5.25
N ILE A 35 -2.18 13.37 -4.42
CA ILE A 35 -1.65 13.30 -3.05
C ILE A 35 -0.16 12.98 -3.04
N THR A 36 0.27 12.05 -3.88
CA THR A 36 1.67 11.58 -3.92
C THR A 36 2.59 12.48 -4.75
N GLY A 37 2.04 13.33 -5.61
CA GLY A 37 2.80 14.13 -6.58
C GLY A 37 3.40 13.30 -7.72
N ILE A 38 3.06 12.02 -7.83
CA ILE A 38 3.56 11.12 -8.86
C ILE A 38 2.71 11.28 -10.12
N GLU A 39 3.35 11.19 -11.29
CA GLU A 39 2.64 11.15 -12.56
C GLU A 39 2.30 9.72 -12.96
N ALA A 40 1.19 9.52 -13.67
CA ALA A 40 0.75 8.18 -14.10
C ALA A 40 1.83 7.40 -14.86
N ARG A 41 2.62 8.07 -15.71
CA ARG A 41 3.73 7.45 -16.46
C ARG A 41 4.86 6.93 -15.56
N SER A 42 5.00 7.53 -14.38
CA SER A 42 6.07 7.27 -13.43
C SER A 42 5.69 6.18 -12.41
N ILE A 43 4.44 5.70 -12.40
CA ILE A 43 3.97 4.65 -11.46
C ILE A 43 4.87 3.41 -11.51
N ARG A 44 5.23 2.94 -12.72
CA ARG A 44 6.08 1.74 -12.86
C ARG A 44 7.47 1.93 -12.25
N HIS A 45 8.04 3.13 -12.38
CA HIS A 45 9.31 3.46 -11.75
C HIS A 45 9.15 3.60 -10.24
N ALA A 46 8.13 4.34 -9.80
CA ALA A 46 7.85 4.57 -8.39
C ALA A 46 7.55 3.26 -7.64
N ALA A 47 6.90 2.29 -8.27
CA ALA A 47 6.66 0.97 -7.69
C ALA A 47 7.93 0.17 -7.36
N ALA A 48 9.08 0.52 -7.95
CA ALA A 48 10.38 -0.05 -7.61
C ALA A 48 11.06 0.66 -6.43
N GLU A 49 10.57 1.85 -6.04
CA GLU A 49 11.14 2.63 -4.94
C GLU A 49 10.70 2.06 -3.58
N PRO A 50 11.63 1.97 -2.61
CA PRO A 50 11.28 1.65 -1.23
C PRO A 50 10.20 2.61 -0.71
N GLY A 51 9.11 2.06 -0.18
CA GLY A 51 8.04 2.84 0.45
C GLY A 51 6.88 3.24 -0.47
N PHE A 52 6.99 3.09 -1.80
CA PHE A 52 5.84 3.38 -2.67
C PHE A 52 4.64 2.47 -2.36
N LEU A 53 4.89 1.17 -2.22
CA LEU A 53 3.86 0.19 -1.84
C LEU A 53 3.26 0.49 -0.46
N ALA A 54 4.06 1.00 0.48
CA ALA A 54 3.55 1.47 1.77
C ALA A 54 2.63 2.69 1.59
N GLY A 55 3.01 3.65 0.74
CA GLY A 55 2.18 4.81 0.39
C GLY A 55 0.83 4.43 -0.24
N VAL A 56 0.78 3.37 -1.05
CA VAL A 56 -0.48 2.83 -1.60
C VAL A 56 -1.38 2.31 -0.48
N LEU A 57 -0.83 1.53 0.46
CA LEU A 57 -1.61 1.03 1.60
C LEU A 57 -2.06 2.16 2.52
N GLN A 58 -1.21 3.16 2.78
CA GLN A 58 -1.56 4.36 3.53
C GLN A 58 -2.70 5.15 2.87
N PHE A 59 -2.68 5.29 1.54
CA PHE A 59 -3.76 5.95 0.80
C PHE A 59 -5.11 5.25 1.00
N ILE A 60 -5.14 3.92 0.93
CA ILE A 60 -6.35 3.14 1.19
C ILE A 60 -6.80 3.28 2.64
N LEU A 61 -5.87 3.18 3.60
CA LEU A 61 -6.16 3.28 5.04
C LEU A 61 -6.63 4.68 5.45
N ALA A 62 -6.21 5.73 4.75
CA ALA A 62 -6.59 7.11 5.01
C ALA A 62 -8.06 7.42 4.67
N HIS A 63 -8.77 6.52 3.99
CA HIS A 63 -10.17 6.71 3.63
C HIS A 63 -10.97 5.43 3.83
N GLU A 64 -11.73 5.36 4.92
CA GLU A 64 -12.49 4.17 5.32
C GLU A 64 -13.41 3.60 4.21
N PRO A 65 -14.18 4.40 3.45
CA PRO A 65 -14.97 3.85 2.34
C PRO A 65 -14.12 3.16 1.27
N THR A 66 -12.92 3.68 0.97
CA THR A 66 -11.99 3.06 0.02
C THR A 66 -11.44 1.75 0.58
N LEU A 67 -11.09 1.72 1.87
CA LEU A 67 -10.64 0.53 2.57
C LEU A 67 -11.69 -0.58 2.56
N LEU A 68 -12.94 -0.25 2.86
CA LEU A 68 -14.04 -1.23 2.88
C LEU A 68 -14.33 -1.76 1.48
N ARG A 69 -14.36 -0.90 0.44
CA ARG A 69 -14.52 -1.33 -0.95
C ARG A 69 -13.39 -2.25 -1.40
N PHE A 70 -12.14 -1.89 -1.11
CA PHE A 70 -11.00 -2.77 -1.38
C PHE A 70 -11.14 -4.12 -0.68
N ALA A 71 -11.53 -4.12 0.60
CA ALA A 71 -11.70 -5.33 1.40
C ALA A 71 -12.77 -6.26 0.82
N GLU A 72 -13.91 -5.70 0.42
CA GLU A 72 -15.02 -6.41 -0.21
C GLU A 72 -14.62 -7.01 -1.57
N GLU A 73 -14.03 -6.20 -2.46
CA GLU A 73 -13.67 -6.63 -3.82
C GLU A 73 -12.56 -7.69 -3.83
N THR A 74 -11.64 -7.62 -2.88
CA THR A 74 -10.47 -8.51 -2.83
C THR A 74 -10.59 -9.66 -1.84
N GLY A 75 -11.67 -9.69 -1.05
CA GLY A 75 -11.84 -10.64 0.05
C GLY A 75 -10.79 -10.48 1.16
N THR A 76 -10.14 -9.32 1.25
CA THR A 76 -9.05 -9.07 2.20
C THR A 76 -9.61 -8.38 3.45
N PRO A 77 -9.40 -8.91 4.67
CA PRO A 77 -9.84 -8.20 5.87
C PRO A 77 -9.22 -6.80 5.97
N PRO A 78 -9.98 -5.74 6.32
CA PRO A 78 -9.43 -4.39 6.49
C PRO A 78 -8.22 -4.33 7.43
N ALA A 79 -8.25 -5.12 8.51
CA ALA A 79 -7.15 -5.22 9.47
C ALA A 79 -5.86 -5.79 8.85
N ALA A 80 -5.96 -6.62 7.79
CA ALA A 80 -4.81 -7.16 7.10
C ALA A 80 -4.05 -6.08 6.30
N VAL A 81 -4.74 -5.04 5.82
CA VAL A 81 -4.13 -3.89 5.14
C VAL A 81 -3.21 -3.12 6.09
N GLY A 82 -3.69 -2.83 7.31
CA GLY A 82 -2.89 -2.18 8.34
C GLY A 82 -1.74 -3.06 8.84
N LYS A 83 -1.93 -4.38 8.89
CA LYS A 83 -0.84 -5.32 9.21
C LYS A 83 0.22 -5.33 8.11
N ALA A 84 -0.16 -5.45 6.85
CA ALA A 84 0.75 -5.47 5.72
C ALA A 84 1.55 -4.17 5.63
N LEU A 85 0.93 -3.01 5.86
CA LEU A 85 1.64 -1.74 5.91
C LEU A 85 2.84 -1.81 6.87
N ARG A 86 2.67 -2.38 8.05
CA ARG A 86 3.75 -2.50 9.05
C ARG A 86 4.88 -3.45 8.68
N GLU A 87 4.66 -4.35 7.73
CA GLU A 87 5.70 -5.26 7.26
C GLU A 87 6.51 -4.67 6.09
N LEU A 88 6.01 -3.59 5.45
CA LEU A 88 6.65 -2.93 4.32
C LEU A 88 7.75 -1.95 4.75
N PRO A 89 8.80 -1.77 3.92
CA PRO A 89 9.76 -0.69 4.11
C PRO A 89 9.05 0.67 4.19
N LEU A 90 9.41 1.50 5.18
CA LEU A 90 8.83 2.83 5.42
C LEU A 90 7.32 2.82 5.72
N GLY A 91 6.73 1.66 6.02
CA GLY A 91 5.34 1.54 6.47
C GLY A 91 5.17 1.56 7.99
N ASN A 92 6.27 1.46 8.74
CA ASN A 92 6.34 1.80 10.15
C ASN A 92 6.99 3.17 10.31
N ASP A 93 6.46 4.00 11.21
CA ASP A 93 7.21 5.10 11.84
C ASP A 93 8.32 4.52 12.75
N ASP A 94 9.23 3.71 12.20
CA ASP A 94 10.41 3.21 12.89
C ASP A 94 11.44 4.36 13.06
N HIS A 95 11.02 5.47 13.68
CA HIS A 95 11.92 6.50 14.21
C HIS A 95 12.62 6.02 15.50
N GLU A 96 12.26 4.85 16.06
CA GLU A 96 12.78 4.33 17.34
C GLU A 96 13.83 3.21 17.22
N ARG A 97 14.78 3.29 16.28
CA ARG A 97 15.99 2.41 16.29
C ARG A 97 17.32 3.13 16.44
N SER A 98 17.30 4.38 16.87
CA SER A 98 18.50 5.07 17.37
C SER A 98 18.33 5.37 18.86
N THR A 99 18.67 4.40 19.70
CA THR A 99 19.13 4.63 21.09
C THR A 99 20.23 3.64 21.38
#